data_AF-A0A221T332-F1
#
_entry.id   AF-A0A221T332-F1
#
_cell.length_a   1.000
_cell.length_b   1.000
_cell.length_c   1.000
_cell.angle_alpha   90.00
_cell.angle_beta   90.00
_cell.angle_gamma   90.00
#
_symmetry.space_group_name_H-M   'P 1'
#
loop_
_entity.id
_entity.type
_entity.pdbx_description
1 polymer ?
#
loop_
_entity_poly.entity_id
_entity_poly.type
_entity_poly.pdbx_seq_one_letter_code
_entity_poly.pdbx_strand_id
1 'polypeptide(L)'
;MTKDAAAKPVIEHLSALLGAVPANELCLVLAHYEEAIRTGKFLAVPIEGRDFTLKHLSVQGQATESQVTDEFVEVSDGWTNWLEKMRRESRYAIMSNTGSIATTEERLNTVDDFAVLARLRKEHLAQRDTAAARAKPKPVSKGPAAAKPKAGKGSEGGAARARGTSSTPGAPGTSKAAPTPAAEIPGAPAAPAEPAAGLAAG
;
A
#
# COMPACT_ATOMS: atom_id res chain seq x y z
N MET A 1 -5.39 22.86 -48.82
CA MET A 1 -5.21 21.71 -47.93
C MET A 1 -3.96 21.95 -47.11
N THR A 2 -4.10 22.69 -46.02
CA THR A 2 -3.03 22.90 -45.05
C THR A 2 -2.81 21.59 -44.30
N LYS A 3 -1.66 20.98 -44.54
CA LYS A 3 -1.18 19.81 -43.81
C LYS A 3 -0.82 20.32 -42.42
N ASP A 4 -1.76 20.26 -41.48
CA ASP A 4 -1.50 20.59 -40.08
C ASP A 4 -0.27 19.80 -39.62
N ALA A 5 0.78 20.54 -39.25
CA ALA A 5 1.97 19.95 -38.67
C ALA A 5 1.56 19.41 -37.30
N ALA A 6 1.37 18.09 -37.20
CA ALA A 6 1.09 17.44 -35.93
C ALA A 6 2.16 17.86 -34.91
N ALA A 7 1.72 18.41 -33.77
CA ALA A 7 2.60 18.73 -32.66
C ALA A 7 3.40 17.48 -32.29
N LYS A 8 4.69 17.66 -31.99
CA LYS A 8 5.54 16.53 -31.59
C LYS A 8 4.98 15.92 -30.29
N PRO A 9 4.89 14.59 -30.19
CA PRO A 9 4.45 13.95 -28.96
C PRO A 9 5.45 14.24 -27.83
N VAL A 10 4.93 14.51 -26.64
CA VAL A 10 5.74 14.63 -25.43
C VAL A 10 6.00 13.23 -24.90
N ILE A 11 7.27 12.86 -24.77
CA ILE A 11 7.69 11.53 -24.33
C ILE A 11 8.54 11.69 -23.09
N GLU A 12 8.21 10.94 -22.04
CA GLU A 12 8.92 10.95 -20.76
C GLU A 12 9.22 9.54 -20.25
N HIS A 13 10.15 9.44 -19.30
CA HIS A 13 10.47 8.19 -18.62
C HIS A 13 9.39 7.82 -17.60
N LEU A 14 8.95 6.56 -17.59
CA LEU A 14 8.00 6.05 -16.60
C LEU A 14 8.48 6.30 -15.17
N SER A 15 9.77 6.08 -14.91
CA SER A 15 10.39 6.36 -13.61
C SER A 15 10.25 7.82 -13.16
N ALA A 16 10.36 8.78 -14.07
CA ALA A 16 10.15 10.21 -13.79
C ALA A 16 8.68 10.52 -13.51
N LEU A 17 7.78 9.99 -14.35
CA LEU A 17 6.34 10.17 -14.22
C LEU A 17 5.80 9.61 -12.90
N LEU A 18 6.20 8.39 -12.54
CA LEU A 18 5.77 7.74 -11.30
C LEU A 18 6.50 8.27 -10.06
N GLY A 19 7.73 8.78 -10.21
CA GLY A 19 8.48 9.40 -9.12
C GLY A 19 7.81 10.66 -8.54
N ALA A 20 6.97 11.33 -9.32
CA ALA A 20 6.18 12.48 -8.88
C ALA A 20 4.87 12.08 -8.17
N VAL A 21 4.47 10.81 -8.23
CA VAL A 21 3.21 10.32 -7.65
C VAL A 21 3.42 9.88 -6.20
N PRO A 22 2.59 10.34 -5.24
CA PRO A 22 2.69 9.90 -3.85
C PRO A 22 2.57 8.37 -3.67
N ALA A 23 3.33 7.83 -2.72
CA ALA A 23 3.41 6.38 -2.45
C ALA A 23 2.05 5.70 -2.20
N ASN A 24 1.09 6.42 -1.61
CA ASN A 24 -0.26 5.92 -1.33
C ASN A 24 -1.21 5.97 -2.53
N GLU A 25 -0.73 6.36 -3.72
CA GLU A 25 -1.53 6.48 -4.93
C GLU A 25 -1.05 5.55 -6.05
N LEU A 26 0.01 4.80 -5.81
CA LEU A 26 0.68 3.98 -6.82
C LEU A 26 0.16 2.55 -6.92
N CYS A 27 -0.58 2.05 -5.92
CA CYS A 27 -0.90 0.62 -5.85
C CYS A 27 -1.71 0.10 -7.04
N LEU A 28 -2.77 0.82 -7.45
CA LEU A 28 -3.56 0.45 -8.61
C LEU A 28 -2.94 0.94 -9.92
N VAL A 29 -2.13 2.01 -9.88
CA VAL A 29 -1.36 2.46 -11.04
C VAL A 29 -0.46 1.33 -11.52
N LEU A 30 0.32 0.72 -10.62
CA LEU A 30 1.20 -0.40 -10.93
C LEU A 30 0.41 -1.66 -11.32
N ALA A 31 -0.67 -1.96 -10.59
CA ALA A 31 -1.46 -3.17 -10.84
C ALA A 31 -2.15 -3.19 -12.22
N HIS A 32 -2.50 -2.03 -12.78
CA HIS A 32 -3.23 -1.90 -14.04
C HIS A 32 -2.42 -1.28 -15.18
N TYR A 33 -1.11 -1.02 -14.98
CA TYR A 33 -0.27 -0.36 -15.98
C TYR A 33 -0.22 -1.13 -17.31
N GLU A 34 0.16 -2.42 -17.26
CA GLU A 34 0.25 -3.25 -18.46
C GLU A 34 -1.10 -3.46 -19.16
N GLU A 35 -2.19 -3.54 -18.40
CA GLU A 35 -3.54 -3.64 -18.93
C GLU A 35 -3.95 -2.35 -19.68
N ALA A 36 -3.55 -1.19 -19.17
CA ALA A 36 -3.82 0.09 -19.80
C ALA A 36 -3.10 0.24 -21.14
N ILE A 37 -1.84 -0.22 -21.22
CA ILE A 37 -1.09 -0.29 -22.49
C ILE A 37 -1.77 -1.26 -23.45
N ARG A 38 -2.10 -2.47 -22.98
CA ARG A 38 -2.76 -3.52 -23.80
C ARG A 38 -4.09 -3.05 -24.39
N THR A 39 -4.85 -2.25 -23.64
CA THR A 39 -6.15 -1.71 -24.07
C THR A 39 -6.03 -0.39 -24.83
N GLY A 40 -4.81 0.09 -25.08
CA GLY A 40 -4.56 1.30 -25.87
C GLY A 40 -4.98 2.59 -25.17
N LYS A 41 -4.94 2.66 -23.83
CA LYS A 41 -5.21 3.91 -23.08
C LYS A 41 -4.15 4.97 -23.34
N PHE A 42 -2.91 4.53 -23.53
CA PHE A 42 -1.74 5.34 -23.87
C PHE A 42 -0.69 4.42 -24.49
N LEU A 43 0.35 5.02 -25.08
CA LEU A 43 1.47 4.30 -25.67
C LEU A 43 2.67 4.31 -24.72
N ALA A 44 3.32 3.16 -24.59
CA ALA A 44 4.57 3.02 -23.86
C ALA A 44 5.49 2.01 -24.57
N VAL A 45 6.80 2.20 -24.46
CA VAL A 45 7.82 1.35 -25.09
C VAL A 45 8.92 1.03 -24.06
N PRO A 46 9.22 -0.25 -23.81
CA PRO A 46 10.22 -0.64 -22.82
C PRO A 46 11.63 -0.23 -23.23
N ILE A 47 12.45 0.13 -22.24
CA ILE A 47 13.87 0.45 -22.40
C ILE A 47 14.68 -0.78 -22.04
N GLU A 48 15.45 -1.31 -22.99
CA GLU A 48 16.20 -2.54 -22.81
C GLU A 48 17.19 -2.47 -21.63
N GLY A 49 17.11 -3.47 -20.75
CA GLY A 49 18.01 -3.62 -19.61
C GLY A 49 17.88 -2.54 -18.53
N ARG A 50 16.80 -1.75 -18.54
CA ARG A 50 16.57 -0.69 -17.56
C ARG A 50 15.36 -0.99 -16.70
N ASP A 51 15.61 -1.20 -15.42
CA ASP A 51 14.60 -1.26 -14.38
C ASP A 51 14.81 -0.13 -13.36
N PHE A 52 13.76 0.21 -12.65
CA PHE A 52 13.82 1.06 -11.48
C PHE A 52 13.00 0.46 -10.34
N THR A 53 13.29 0.93 -9.13
CA THR A 53 12.64 0.47 -7.93
C THR A 53 11.76 1.56 -7.36
N LEU A 54 10.51 1.23 -7.04
CA LEU A 54 9.53 2.18 -6.56
C LEU A 54 8.92 1.71 -5.24
N LYS A 55 8.97 2.58 -4.23
CA LYS A 55 8.32 2.36 -2.93
C LYS A 55 6.89 2.88 -2.97
N HIS A 56 5.94 2.06 -2.56
CA HIS A 56 4.53 2.41 -2.52
C HIS A 56 3.83 1.75 -1.33
N LEU A 57 2.58 2.11 -1.08
CA LEU A 57 1.73 1.37 -0.15
C LEU A 57 0.95 0.29 -0.90
N SER A 58 0.72 -0.86 -0.28
CA SER A 58 -0.24 -1.85 -0.75
C SER A 58 -1.67 -1.40 -0.49
N VAL A 59 -2.67 -2.11 -1.02
CA VAL A 59 -4.09 -1.83 -0.73
C VAL A 59 -4.44 -1.99 0.76
N GLN A 60 -3.61 -2.70 1.53
CA GLN A 60 -3.71 -2.84 2.99
C GLN A 60 -2.92 -1.75 3.75
N GLY A 61 -2.37 -0.76 3.05
CA GLY A 61 -1.57 0.33 3.62
C GLY A 61 -0.18 -0.09 4.10
N GLN A 62 0.32 -1.25 3.71
CA GLN A 62 1.67 -1.71 4.06
C GLN A 62 2.69 -1.13 3.08
N ALA A 63 3.83 -0.65 3.58
CA ALA A 63 4.92 -0.22 2.70
C ALA A 63 5.46 -1.44 1.92
N THR A 64 5.63 -1.29 0.62
CA THR A 64 6.09 -2.32 -0.30
C THR A 64 6.98 -1.69 -1.36
N GLU A 65 7.84 -2.51 -1.97
CA GLU A 65 8.79 -2.10 -2.98
C GLU A 65 8.60 -2.99 -4.21
N SER A 66 8.50 -2.36 -5.39
CA SER A 66 8.30 -3.03 -6.66
C SER A 66 9.43 -2.68 -7.62
N GLN A 67 9.98 -3.69 -8.30
CA GLN A 67 10.89 -3.51 -9.42
C GLN A 67 10.06 -3.45 -10.70
N VAL A 68 10.26 -2.39 -11.48
CA VAL A 68 9.47 -2.06 -12.68
C VAL A 68 10.43 -1.76 -13.83
N THR A 69 10.14 -2.28 -15.01
CA THR A 69 10.86 -1.94 -16.24
C THR A 69 10.63 -0.46 -16.55
N ASP A 70 11.70 0.30 -16.82
CA ASP A 70 11.56 1.69 -17.27
C ASP A 70 11.11 1.72 -18.73
N GLU A 71 10.18 2.61 -19.04
CA GLU A 71 9.58 2.72 -20.37
C GLU A 71 9.54 4.18 -20.82
N PHE A 72 9.60 4.41 -22.12
CA PHE A 72 9.21 5.68 -22.71
C PHE A 72 7.70 5.75 -22.84
N VAL A 73 7.07 6.71 -22.18
CA VAL A 73 5.62 6.90 -22.16
C VAL A 73 5.25 8.16 -22.94
N GLU A 74 4.28 8.04 -23.83
CA GLU A 74 3.67 9.21 -24.48
C GLU A 74 2.71 9.91 -23.51
N VAL A 75 3.07 11.14 -23.11
CA VAL A 75 2.28 11.98 -22.22
C VAL A 75 1.14 12.63 -23.01
N SER A 76 0.06 11.86 -23.15
CA SER A 76 -1.19 12.26 -23.79
C SER A 76 -2.31 12.51 -22.77
N ASP A 77 -3.43 13.07 -23.21
CA ASP A 77 -4.64 13.17 -22.37
C ASP A 77 -5.11 11.79 -21.87
N GLY A 78 -4.90 10.74 -22.67
CA GLY A 78 -5.21 9.36 -22.30
C GLY A 78 -4.41 8.88 -21.09
N TRP A 79 -3.10 9.17 -21.09
CA TRP A 79 -2.20 8.92 -19.96
C TRP A 79 -2.65 9.69 -18.72
N THR A 80 -2.81 11.01 -18.83
CA THR A 80 -3.14 11.89 -17.69
C THR A 80 -4.46 11.49 -17.04
N ASN A 81 -5.52 11.30 -17.83
CA ASN A 81 -6.84 10.89 -17.32
C ASN A 81 -6.79 9.50 -16.67
N TRP A 82 -6.07 8.56 -17.27
CA TRP A 82 -5.90 7.22 -16.69
C TRP A 82 -5.15 7.28 -15.37
N LEU A 83 -4.03 8.01 -15.31
CA LEU A 83 -3.20 8.13 -14.14
C LEU A 83 -3.97 8.77 -12.98
N GLU A 84 -4.67 9.88 -13.23
CA GLU A 84 -5.50 10.55 -12.21
C GLU A 84 -6.60 9.63 -11.66
N LYS A 85 -7.26 8.86 -12.54
CA LYS A 85 -8.28 7.89 -12.14
C LYS A 85 -7.67 6.82 -11.22
N MET A 86 -6.57 6.18 -11.64
CA MET A 86 -5.91 5.12 -10.86
C MET A 86 -5.34 5.63 -9.53
N ARG A 87 -4.81 6.86 -9.51
CA ARG A 87 -4.33 7.51 -8.28
C ARG A 87 -5.47 7.71 -7.27
N ARG A 88 -6.63 8.17 -7.73
CA ARG A 88 -7.82 8.35 -6.90
C ARG A 88 -8.36 7.03 -6.38
N GLU A 89 -8.49 6.04 -7.25
CA GLU A 89 -8.97 4.71 -6.87
C GLU A 89 -8.03 4.02 -5.87
N SER A 90 -6.71 4.19 -6.03
CA SER A 90 -5.71 3.68 -5.08
C SER A 90 -5.93 4.23 -3.68
N ARG A 91 -6.16 5.54 -3.55
CA ARG A 91 -6.47 6.19 -2.27
C ARG A 91 -7.73 5.62 -1.64
N TYR A 92 -8.79 5.49 -2.42
CA TYR A 92 -10.07 4.97 -1.92
C TYR A 92 -9.95 3.52 -1.47
N ALA A 93 -9.18 2.70 -2.19
CA ALA A 93 -8.89 1.33 -1.80
C ALA A 93 -8.15 1.28 -0.45
N ILE A 94 -7.11 2.09 -0.27
CA ILE A 94 -6.36 2.15 1.00
C ILE A 94 -7.24 2.67 2.14
N MET A 95 -8.02 3.73 1.91
CA MET A 95 -8.93 4.28 2.92
C MET A 95 -9.98 3.26 3.35
N SER A 96 -10.55 2.50 2.40
CA SER A 96 -11.53 1.45 2.69
C SER A 96 -10.96 0.38 3.63
N ASN A 97 -9.71 -0.03 3.42
CA ASN A 97 -9.09 -1.13 4.16
C ASN A 97 -8.43 -0.71 5.47
N THR A 98 -7.85 0.48 5.54
CA THR A 98 -7.08 0.96 6.71
C THR A 98 -7.86 1.95 7.56
N GLY A 99 -8.92 2.53 6.99
CA GLY A 99 -9.68 3.61 7.59
C GLY A 99 -8.94 4.95 7.67
N SER A 100 -7.72 5.07 7.15
CA SER A 100 -6.93 6.29 7.28
C SER A 100 -6.25 6.65 5.97
N ILE A 101 -6.29 7.94 5.62
CA ILE A 101 -5.43 8.51 4.60
C ILE A 101 -5.08 9.93 4.98
N ALA A 102 -3.83 10.33 4.77
CA ALA A 102 -3.45 11.73 4.85
C ALA A 102 -4.08 12.46 3.66
N THR A 103 -4.92 13.45 3.94
CA THR A 103 -5.51 14.33 2.94
C THR A 103 -5.41 15.78 3.41
N THR A 104 -5.30 16.71 2.46
CA THR A 104 -5.29 18.15 2.73
C THR A 104 -6.60 18.77 2.27
N GLU A 105 -6.89 19.99 2.72
CA GLU A 105 -8.10 20.72 2.34
C GLU A 105 -8.14 21.03 0.84
N GLU A 106 -7.00 21.45 0.27
CA GLU A 106 -6.87 21.78 -1.15
C GLU A 106 -7.24 20.60 -2.04
N ARG A 107 -6.90 19.38 -1.60
CA ARG A 107 -7.22 18.16 -2.34
C ARG A 107 -8.68 17.77 -2.28
N LEU A 108 -9.33 17.96 -1.13
CA LEU A 108 -10.77 17.73 -1.00
C LEU A 108 -11.56 18.70 -1.87
N ASN A 109 -10.99 19.88 -2.15
CA ASN A 109 -11.61 20.89 -3.00
C ASN A 109 -11.37 20.67 -4.50
N THR A 110 -10.45 19.78 -4.90
CA THR A 110 -9.98 19.68 -6.30
C THR A 110 -10.01 18.27 -6.88
N VAL A 111 -9.63 17.25 -6.12
CA VAL A 111 -9.36 15.90 -6.66
C VAL A 111 -10.22 14.84 -5.99
N ASP A 112 -10.30 14.90 -4.66
CA ASP A 112 -10.94 13.87 -3.84
C ASP A 112 -12.41 14.22 -3.58
N ASP A 113 -13.28 13.20 -3.59
CA ASP A 113 -14.69 13.35 -3.24
C ASP A 113 -14.88 13.14 -1.72
N PHE A 114 -15.18 14.24 -1.02
CA PHE A 114 -15.42 14.22 0.42
C PHE A 114 -16.53 13.25 0.84
N ALA A 115 -17.63 13.17 0.07
CA ALA A 115 -18.76 12.32 0.40
C ALA A 115 -18.37 10.83 0.33
N VAL A 116 -17.57 10.46 -0.69
CA VAL A 116 -17.03 9.11 -0.83
C VAL A 116 -16.07 8.77 0.32
N LEU A 117 -15.12 9.65 0.63
CA LEU A 117 -14.17 9.44 1.73
C LEU A 117 -14.87 9.33 3.09
N ALA A 118 -15.85 10.19 3.36
CA ALA A 118 -16.64 10.13 4.58
C ALA A 118 -17.45 8.82 4.68
N ARG A 119 -18.00 8.33 3.56
CA ARG A 119 -18.70 7.03 3.51
C ARG A 119 -17.74 5.87 3.82
N LEU A 120 -16.59 5.80 3.15
CA LEU A 120 -15.59 4.76 3.39
C LEU A 120 -15.11 4.75 4.85
N ARG A 121 -14.91 5.93 5.42
CA ARG A 121 -14.54 6.08 6.83
C ARG A 121 -15.61 5.52 7.77
N LYS A 122 -16.89 5.79 7.50
CA LYS A 122 -18.03 5.25 8.28
C LYS A 122 -18.10 3.72 8.17
N GLU A 123 -17.96 3.17 6.97
CA GLU A 123 -17.98 1.73 6.71
C GLU A 123 -16.88 1.01 7.50
N HIS A 124 -15.65 1.55 7.45
CA HIS A 124 -14.53 1.00 8.21
C HIS A 124 -14.77 1.02 9.73
N LEU A 125 -15.31 2.11 10.28
CA LEU A 125 -15.64 2.19 11.71
C LEU A 125 -16.69 1.15 12.11
N ALA A 126 -17.74 0.97 11.30
CA ALA A 126 -18.77 -0.05 11.54
C ALA A 126 -18.20 -1.48 11.51
N GLN A 127 -17.29 -1.77 10.57
CA GLN A 127 -16.60 -3.06 10.50
C GLN A 127 -15.73 -3.31 11.74
N ARG A 128 -15.03 -2.28 12.22
CA ARG A 128 -14.23 -2.37 13.45
C ARG A 128 -15.09 -2.68 14.67
N ASP A 129 -16.22 -2.00 14.82
CA ASP A 129 -17.11 -2.17 15.97
C ASP A 129 -17.79 -3.56 15.97
N THR A 130 -18.16 -4.07 14.79
CA THR A 130 -18.72 -5.44 14.65
C THR A 130 -17.68 -6.52 14.92
N ALA A 131 -16.43 -6.34 14.47
CA ALA A 131 -15.32 -7.24 14.80
C ALA A 131 -15.04 -7.25 16.31
N ALA A 132 -15.03 -6.08 16.96
CA ALA A 132 -14.87 -5.96 18.40
C ALA A 132 -16.01 -6.61 19.19
N ALA A 133 -17.25 -6.52 18.71
CA ALA A 133 -18.40 -7.17 19.33
C ALA A 133 -18.33 -8.71 19.24
N ARG A 134 -17.82 -9.26 18.13
CA ARG A 134 -17.63 -10.71 17.94
C ARG A 134 -16.49 -11.30 18.79
N ALA A 135 -15.50 -10.49 19.17
CA ALA A 135 -14.37 -10.92 19.98
C ALA A 135 -14.69 -11.04 21.49
N LYS A 136 -15.89 -10.66 21.94
CA LYS A 136 -16.29 -10.87 23.35
C LYS A 136 -16.45 -12.37 23.61
N PRO A 137 -15.64 -12.97 24.50
CA PRO A 137 -15.74 -14.40 24.80
C PRO A 137 -17.11 -14.68 25.40
N LYS A 138 -17.83 -15.63 24.78
CA LYS A 138 -19.06 -16.21 25.33
C LYS A 138 -18.72 -16.72 26.74
N PRO A 139 -19.42 -16.30 27.81
CA PRO A 139 -19.12 -16.79 29.15
C PRO A 139 -19.29 -18.31 29.14
N VAL A 140 -18.18 -19.01 29.38
CA VAL A 140 -18.18 -20.45 29.60
C VAL A 140 -18.99 -20.67 30.87
N SER A 141 -20.22 -21.15 30.72
CA SER A 141 -21.06 -21.54 31.83
C SER A 141 -20.31 -22.62 32.63
N LYS A 142 -19.98 -22.30 33.89
CA LYS A 142 -19.49 -23.28 34.87
C LYS A 142 -20.59 -24.35 35.04
N GLY A 143 -20.45 -25.47 34.36
CA GLY A 143 -21.16 -26.69 34.72
C GLY A 143 -20.71 -27.16 36.11
N PRO A 144 -21.62 -27.58 36.99
CA PRO A 144 -21.29 -27.99 38.35
C PRO A 144 -20.49 -29.30 38.36
N ALA A 145 -19.55 -29.36 39.31
CA ALA A 145 -18.69 -30.50 39.55
C ALA A 145 -19.47 -31.77 39.92
N ALA A 146 -19.07 -32.91 39.34
CA ALA A 146 -19.40 -34.24 39.87
C ALA A 146 -18.30 -35.27 39.56
N ALA A 147 -17.54 -35.59 40.62
CA ALA A 147 -16.93 -36.86 41.01
C ALA A 147 -16.43 -37.90 39.97
N LYS A 148 -15.13 -38.21 40.09
CA LYS A 148 -14.50 -39.54 39.84
C LYS A 148 -14.77 -40.48 41.05
N PRO A 149 -14.36 -41.77 41.05
CA PRO A 149 -14.15 -42.76 39.97
C PRO A 149 -14.75 -44.16 40.31
N LYS A 150 -14.82 -45.10 39.35
CA LYS A 150 -14.72 -46.55 39.69
C LYS A 150 -14.20 -47.41 38.56
N ALA A 151 -13.34 -48.35 38.96
CA ALA A 151 -12.57 -49.28 38.15
C ALA A 151 -13.39 -50.47 37.63
N GLY A 152 -12.99 -51.03 36.49
CA GLY A 152 -13.46 -52.29 35.93
C GLY A 152 -12.54 -52.77 34.80
N LYS A 153 -12.27 -54.06 34.75
CA LYS A 153 -11.06 -54.75 34.27
C LYS A 153 -11.39 -55.71 33.11
N GLY A 154 -10.44 -55.96 32.19
CA GLY A 154 -10.42 -57.07 31.21
C GLY A 154 -10.32 -56.60 29.76
N SER A 155 -9.14 -56.73 29.11
CA SER A 155 -8.72 -57.85 28.23
C SER A 155 -9.33 -57.74 26.82
N GLU A 156 -8.68 -57.97 25.69
CA GLU A 156 -7.34 -58.36 25.30
C GLU A 156 -7.28 -58.25 23.75
N GLY A 157 -6.09 -58.10 23.18
CA GLY A 157 -5.79 -58.64 21.85
C GLY A 157 -5.71 -57.66 20.70
N GLY A 158 -4.55 -57.68 20.02
CA GLY A 158 -4.51 -57.35 18.59
C GLY A 158 -3.34 -56.46 18.14
N ALA A 159 -2.17 -57.07 17.97
CA ALA A 159 -1.02 -56.59 17.19
C ALA A 159 -1.46 -56.16 15.76
N ALA A 160 -0.78 -55.36 14.94
CA ALA A 160 0.58 -54.87 14.83
C ALA A 160 0.59 -53.75 13.76
N ARG A 161 1.47 -52.75 13.87
CA ARG A 161 2.54 -52.50 12.87
C ARG A 161 3.36 -51.28 13.25
N ALA A 162 4.66 -51.53 13.36
CA ALA A 162 5.71 -50.54 13.40
C ALA A 162 5.89 -49.86 12.04
N ARG A 163 6.21 -48.57 12.04
CA ARG A 163 7.39 -47.98 11.35
C ARG A 163 7.43 -46.47 11.54
N GLY A 164 8.61 -45.97 11.90
CA GLY A 164 9.05 -44.63 11.50
C GLY A 164 9.21 -43.60 12.60
N THR A 165 10.11 -43.83 13.54
CA THR A 165 10.76 -42.79 14.35
C THR A 165 11.83 -42.08 13.54
N SER A 166 11.87 -40.75 13.55
CA SER A 166 13.08 -40.01 13.92
C SER A 166 12.78 -38.52 14.05
N SER A 167 12.90 -38.05 15.28
CA SER A 167 13.07 -36.67 15.71
C SER A 167 14.22 -35.97 14.99
N THR A 168 14.16 -34.64 14.85
CA THR A 168 15.05 -33.71 15.60
C THR A 168 14.64 -32.25 15.32
N PRO A 169 14.60 -31.39 16.36
CA PRO A 169 14.27 -29.97 16.28
C PRO A 169 15.50 -29.10 15.96
N GLY A 170 15.29 -27.98 15.26
CA GLY A 170 16.31 -26.96 15.04
C GLY A 170 15.70 -25.56 15.05
N ALA A 171 15.89 -24.85 16.15
CA ALA A 171 15.86 -23.39 16.27
C ALA A 171 17.26 -22.96 16.76
N PRO A 172 17.61 -21.66 16.86
CA PRO A 172 17.33 -20.50 16.02
C PRO A 172 18.63 -19.91 15.43
N GLY A 173 18.59 -19.32 14.24
CA GLY A 173 19.72 -18.58 13.66
C GLY A 173 19.61 -17.08 13.95
N THR A 174 20.22 -16.61 15.04
CA THR A 174 20.45 -15.19 15.31
C THR A 174 21.61 -14.67 14.47
N SER A 175 21.32 -14.04 13.34
CA SER A 175 22.29 -13.17 12.66
C SER A 175 22.08 -11.73 13.10
N LYS A 176 22.91 -11.37 14.08
CA LYS A 176 23.21 -10.02 14.54
C LYS A 176 24.03 -9.32 13.45
N ALA A 177 23.41 -8.45 12.65
CA ALA A 177 24.14 -7.48 11.82
C ALA A 177 24.13 -6.12 12.54
N ALA A 178 25.31 -5.52 12.62
CA ALA A 178 25.65 -4.35 13.39
C ALA A 178 24.95 -3.07 12.92
N PRO A 179 24.78 -2.06 13.80
CA PRO A 179 24.30 -0.74 13.44
C PRO A 179 25.38 0.01 12.65
N THR A 180 25.07 0.39 11.41
CA THR A 180 25.86 1.38 10.67
C THR A 180 25.56 2.77 11.25
N PRO A 181 26.59 3.59 11.56
CA PRO A 181 26.43 4.90 12.18
C PRO A 181 25.70 5.91 11.28
N ALA A 182 25.01 6.82 11.96
CA ALA A 182 24.28 7.95 11.42
C ALA A 182 25.14 8.78 10.46
N ALA A 183 24.71 8.88 9.21
CA ALA A 183 25.17 9.90 8.30
C ALA A 183 24.47 11.22 8.68
N GLU A 184 25.33 12.12 9.15
CA GLU A 184 25.19 13.55 9.34
C GLU A 184 24.25 14.21 8.32
N ILE A 185 23.31 15.02 8.82
CA ILE A 185 22.41 15.86 8.02
C ILE A 185 23.16 17.16 7.72
N PRO A 186 23.61 17.43 6.48
CA PRO A 186 24.10 18.74 6.14
C PRO A 186 22.94 19.73 5.96
N GLY A 187 22.90 20.73 6.83
CA GLY A 187 22.57 22.11 6.47
C GLY A 187 21.14 22.40 6.04
N ALA A 188 20.30 22.81 7.01
CA ALA A 188 19.15 23.64 6.71
C ALA A 188 19.61 24.96 6.08
N PRO A 189 19.13 25.35 4.88
CA PRO A 189 19.33 26.71 4.39
C PRO A 189 18.50 27.68 5.23
N ALA A 190 19.18 28.74 5.67
CA ALA A 190 18.65 29.83 6.48
C ALA A 190 17.40 30.45 5.84
N ALA A 191 16.41 30.74 6.70
CA ALA A 191 15.23 31.51 6.35
C ALA A 191 15.64 32.90 5.82
N PRO A 192 15.06 33.40 4.72
CA PRO A 192 15.22 34.78 4.31
C PRO A 192 14.55 35.70 5.33
N ALA A 193 15.31 36.70 5.79
CA ALA A 193 14.86 37.74 6.70
C ALA A 193 13.68 38.53 6.12
N GLU A 194 12.65 38.74 6.94
CA GLU A 194 11.62 39.77 6.72
C GLU A 194 12.27 41.14 6.58
N PRO A 195 12.00 41.91 5.51
CA PRO A 195 12.21 43.34 5.55
C PRO A 195 11.08 44.01 6.34
N ALA A 196 11.48 44.65 7.44
CA ALA A 196 10.65 45.48 8.29
C ALA A 196 9.93 46.59 7.51
N ALA A 197 8.74 46.93 8.03
CA ALA A 197 7.88 48.03 7.63
C ALA A 197 8.63 49.35 7.37
N GLY A 198 8.44 49.89 6.17
CA GLY A 198 8.74 51.28 5.82
C GLY A 198 7.45 52.09 5.73
N LEU A 199 7.03 52.61 6.88
CA LEU A 199 6.02 53.65 7.01
C LEU A 199 6.59 54.94 6.43
N ALA A 200 6.07 55.42 5.29
CA ALA A 200 6.36 56.76 4.79
C ALA A 200 5.03 57.51 4.64
N ALA A 201 4.76 58.37 5.62
CA ALA A 201 3.87 59.49 5.48
C ALA A 201 4.55 60.57 4.62
N GLY A 202 3.79 61.14 3.71
CA GLY A 202 4.18 62.24 2.83
C GLY A 202 3.07 62.52 1.84
#